data_AF-A0AAP6CYF7-F1
#
_entry.id   AF-A0AAP6CYF7-F1
#
_cell.length_a   1.000
_cell.length_b   1.000
_cell.length_c   1.000
_cell.angle_alpha   90.00
_cell.angle_beta   90.00
_cell.angle_gamma   90.00
#
_symmetry.space_group_name_H-M   'P 1'
#
loop_
_entity.id
_entity.type
_entity.pdbx_description
1 polymer ?
#
loop_
_entity_poly.entity_id
_entity_poly.type
_entity_poly.pdbx_seq_one_letter_code
_entity_poly.pdbx_strand_id
1 'polypeptide(L)'
;MDIAKMTARRPYMLRAFYDWLVDNDLTPHLVVDATMPGVRVPVEFIQDGQIILNIAPRAVGNLELGNDAITFHARFSGRPHSVIVPVYAVQAIYARENGAGTMFEPEEAYTHIEEEAMTEEESSPSFTTVSDEPSELVSDSDAEEDDAPRPKGKPSLRVIK
;
A
#
# COMPACT_ATOMS: atom_id res chain seq x y z
N MET A 1 4.27 33.95 -14.02
CA MET A 1 3.29 33.16 -13.26
C MET A 1 3.81 32.95 -11.85
N ASP A 2 2.90 32.70 -10.93
CA ASP A 2 3.22 32.13 -9.62
C ASP A 2 3.15 30.60 -9.75
N ILE A 3 4.20 29.88 -9.32
CA ILE A 3 4.32 28.44 -9.54
C ILE A 3 3.32 27.67 -8.65
N ALA A 4 3.09 28.14 -7.43
CA ALA A 4 2.12 27.61 -6.48
C ALA A 4 0.65 27.71 -6.95
N LYS A 5 0.39 28.36 -8.09
CA LYS A 5 -0.94 28.52 -8.71
C LYS A 5 -1.07 27.77 -10.04
N MET A 6 -0.09 26.95 -10.41
CA MET A 6 -0.15 26.09 -11.60
C MET A 6 -0.58 24.66 -11.22
N THR A 7 -1.17 23.93 -12.16
CA THR A 7 -1.51 22.51 -11.97
C THR A 7 -0.25 21.66 -11.78
N ALA A 8 -0.34 20.61 -10.98
CA ALA A 8 0.77 19.68 -10.73
C ALA A 8 1.45 19.18 -12.02
N ARG A 9 2.78 19.06 -11.99
CA ARG A 9 3.61 18.60 -13.12
C ARG A 9 3.70 17.08 -13.22
N ARG A 10 3.58 16.36 -12.10
CA ARG A 10 3.64 14.88 -12.01
C ARG A 10 2.92 14.12 -13.13
N PRO A 11 1.63 14.35 -13.43
CA PRO A 11 0.92 13.55 -14.46
C PRO A 11 1.46 13.81 -15.88
N TYR A 12 1.93 15.02 -16.19
CA TYR A 12 2.51 15.35 -17.48
C TYR A 12 3.90 14.74 -17.64
N MET A 13 4.73 14.80 -16.59
CA MET A 13 6.04 14.14 -16.56
C MET A 13 5.90 12.62 -16.66
N LEU A 14 4.92 12.04 -15.95
CA LEU A 14 4.66 10.59 -15.96
C LEU A 14 4.31 10.07 -17.35
N ARG A 15 3.45 10.78 -18.10
CA ARG A 15 3.17 10.45 -19.50
C ARG A 15 4.42 10.55 -20.37
N ALA A 16 5.17 11.65 -20.27
CA ALA A 16 6.40 11.83 -21.05
C ALA A 16 7.46 10.75 -20.77
N PHE A 17 7.62 10.30 -19.52
CA PHE A 17 8.48 9.17 -19.18
C PHE A 17 7.91 7.83 -19.64
N TYR A 18 6.59 7.62 -19.55
CA TYR A 18 5.94 6.41 -20.06
C TYR A 18 6.16 6.24 -21.57
N ASP A 19 5.82 7.26 -22.35
CA ASP A 19 5.96 7.27 -23.80
C ASP A 19 7.43 7.04 -24.19
N TRP A 20 8.36 7.78 -23.58
CA TRP A 20 9.80 7.61 -23.81
C TRP A 20 10.31 6.19 -23.50
N LEU A 21 9.84 5.55 -22.42
CA LEU A 21 10.23 4.19 -22.08
C LEU A 21 9.65 3.16 -23.07
N VAL A 22 8.41 3.34 -23.52
CA VAL A 22 7.77 2.45 -24.51
C VAL A 22 8.42 2.60 -25.90
N ASP A 23 8.75 3.83 -26.33
CA ASP A 23 9.45 4.12 -27.58
C ASP A 23 10.88 3.53 -27.65
N ASN A 24 11.43 3.09 -26.50
CA ASN A 24 12.75 2.44 -26.40
C ASN A 24 12.66 0.93 -26.08
N ASP A 25 11.50 0.30 -26.32
CA ASP A 25 11.24 -1.14 -26.08
C ASP A 25 11.43 -1.61 -24.61
N LEU A 26 11.37 -0.68 -23.64
CA LEU A 26 11.51 -0.98 -22.21
C LEU A 26 10.16 -1.35 -21.57
N THR A 27 10.17 -1.94 -20.37
CA THR A 27 8.95 -2.32 -19.64
C THR A 27 8.70 -1.35 -18.47
N PRO A 28 7.81 -0.32 -18.60
CA PRO A 28 7.61 0.67 -17.56
C PRO A 28 6.91 0.08 -16.34
N HIS A 29 7.45 0.36 -15.16
CA HIS A 29 6.90 0.03 -13.86
C HIS A 29 6.71 1.31 -13.04
N LEU A 30 5.59 1.42 -12.33
CA LEU A 30 5.38 2.44 -11.30
C LEU A 30 5.85 1.91 -9.95
N VAL A 31 6.45 2.77 -9.14
CA VAL A 31 6.49 2.59 -7.68
C VAL A 31 5.37 3.45 -7.11
N VAL A 32 4.48 2.81 -6.34
CA VAL A 32 3.27 3.43 -5.80
C VAL A 32 3.25 3.24 -4.30
N ASP A 33 2.97 4.33 -3.59
CA ASP A 33 2.61 4.30 -2.19
C ASP A 33 1.20 3.71 -2.05
N ALA A 34 1.05 2.69 -1.22
CA ALA A 34 -0.22 1.98 -1.04
C ALA A 34 -0.91 2.27 0.30
N THR A 35 -0.32 3.10 1.17
CA THR A 35 -1.03 3.64 2.35
C THR A 35 -1.86 4.87 1.98
N MET A 36 -1.40 5.63 0.98
CA MET A 36 -2.06 6.87 0.54
C MET A 36 -3.55 6.68 0.20
N PRO A 37 -4.41 7.65 0.57
CA PRO A 37 -5.86 7.55 0.40
C PRO A 37 -6.25 7.39 -1.07
N GLY A 38 -7.38 6.73 -1.32
CA GLY A 38 -7.93 6.54 -2.66
C GLY A 38 -7.21 5.51 -3.55
N VAL A 39 -6.02 5.02 -3.17
CA VAL A 39 -5.34 3.91 -3.86
C VAL A 39 -6.19 2.64 -3.80
N ARG A 40 -6.33 1.93 -4.92
CA ARG A 40 -7.06 0.67 -5.03
C ARG A 40 -6.22 -0.33 -5.83
N VAL A 41 -5.56 -1.20 -5.09
CA VAL A 41 -4.71 -2.29 -5.60
C VAL A 41 -5.05 -3.60 -4.86
N PRO A 42 -4.69 -4.78 -5.41
CA PRO A 42 -4.81 -6.04 -4.67
C PRO A 42 -3.84 -6.06 -3.49
N VAL A 43 -4.39 -5.99 -2.27
CA VAL A 43 -3.62 -5.77 -1.03
C VAL A 43 -2.61 -6.87 -0.73
N GLU A 44 -2.83 -8.09 -1.25
CA GLU A 44 -1.94 -9.23 -1.07
C GLU A 44 -0.62 -9.13 -1.89
N PHE A 45 -0.42 -8.03 -2.61
CA PHE A 45 0.82 -7.70 -3.33
C PHE A 45 1.53 -6.44 -2.79
N ILE A 46 1.00 -5.81 -1.74
CA ILE A 46 1.66 -4.69 -1.05
C ILE A 46 2.81 -5.24 -0.21
N GLN A 47 3.96 -4.56 -0.22
CA GLN A 47 5.16 -4.89 0.56
C GLN A 47 5.72 -3.60 1.16
N ASP A 48 5.93 -3.57 2.48
CA ASP A 48 6.47 -2.42 3.22
C ASP A 48 5.78 -1.07 2.89
N GLY A 49 4.45 -1.10 2.76
CA GLY A 49 3.61 0.06 2.41
C GLY A 49 3.56 0.40 0.91
N GLN A 50 4.43 -0.20 0.08
CA GLN A 50 4.54 0.09 -1.35
C GLN A 50 3.95 -1.03 -2.22
N ILE A 51 3.67 -0.72 -3.49
CA ILE A 51 3.42 -1.71 -4.54
C ILE A 51 4.11 -1.29 -5.85
N ILE A 52 4.67 -2.28 -6.56
CA ILE A 52 5.30 -2.08 -7.86
C ILE A 52 4.36 -2.60 -8.95
N LEU A 53 3.99 -1.73 -9.90
CA LEU A 53 2.97 -2.00 -10.92
C LEU A 53 3.56 -1.93 -12.33
N ASN A 54 3.59 -3.06 -13.04
CA ASN A 54 3.95 -3.10 -14.46
C ASN A 54 2.79 -2.52 -15.30
N ILE A 55 3.05 -1.42 -16.01
CA ILE A 55 2.06 -0.72 -16.84
C ILE A 55 2.38 -0.78 -18.35
N ALA A 56 3.33 -1.63 -18.76
CA ALA A 56 3.66 -1.81 -20.18
C ALA A 56 2.41 -2.25 -20.99
N PRO A 57 2.26 -1.84 -22.26
CA PRO A 57 1.05 -2.12 -23.07
C PRO A 57 0.65 -3.60 -23.18
N ARG A 58 1.60 -4.52 -22.98
CA ARG A 58 1.43 -5.98 -23.00
C ARG A 58 0.99 -6.60 -21.66
N ALA A 59 0.98 -5.83 -20.57
CA ALA A 59 0.71 -6.29 -19.21
C ALA A 59 -0.65 -5.81 -18.66
N VAL A 60 -1.20 -4.74 -19.24
CA VAL A 60 -2.43 -4.06 -18.80
C VAL A 60 -3.43 -3.90 -19.95
N GLY A 61 -4.71 -3.77 -19.62
CA GLY A 61 -5.77 -3.36 -20.53
C GLY A 61 -6.46 -2.10 -20.03
N ASN A 62 -6.99 -1.28 -20.95
CA ASN A 62 -7.64 0.00 -20.64
C ASN A 62 -6.78 0.92 -19.76
N LEU A 63 -5.50 1.13 -20.13
CA LEU A 63 -4.61 2.04 -19.39
C LEU A 63 -4.99 3.50 -19.67
N GLU A 64 -5.38 4.21 -18.62
CA GLU A 64 -5.62 5.65 -18.64
C GLU A 64 -4.59 6.36 -17.76
N LEU A 65 -3.71 7.14 -18.37
CA LEU A 65 -2.74 7.99 -17.65
C LEU A 65 -3.36 9.38 -17.42
N GLY A 66 -4.34 9.46 -16.52
CA GLY A 66 -5.10 10.68 -16.21
C GLY A 66 -4.27 11.76 -15.51
N ASN A 67 -4.93 12.89 -15.19
CA ASN A 67 -4.29 13.95 -14.37
C ASN A 67 -4.44 13.66 -12.87
N ASP A 68 -5.59 13.17 -12.44
CA ASP A 68 -5.93 12.96 -11.03
C ASP A 68 -5.59 11.54 -10.57
N ALA A 69 -5.78 10.55 -11.45
CA ALA A 69 -5.46 9.15 -11.21
C ALA A 69 -5.04 8.42 -12.49
N ILE A 70 -4.29 7.33 -12.30
CA ILE A 70 -3.99 6.29 -13.28
C ILE A 70 -5.00 5.14 -13.07
N THR A 71 -5.64 4.68 -14.13
CA THR A 71 -6.55 3.52 -14.09
C THR A 71 -6.11 2.47 -15.09
N PHE A 72 -6.31 1.18 -14.76
CA PHE A 72 -6.15 0.06 -15.70
C PHE A 72 -6.76 -1.23 -15.17
N HIS A 73 -6.83 -2.25 -16.03
CA HIS A 73 -7.08 -3.64 -15.65
C HIS A 73 -5.81 -4.47 -15.83
N ALA A 74 -5.48 -5.33 -14.87
CA ALA A 74 -4.32 -6.23 -14.93
C ALA A 74 -4.64 -7.61 -14.34
N ARG A 75 -3.72 -8.58 -14.49
CA ARG A 75 -3.87 -9.91 -13.91
C ARG A 75 -2.86 -10.17 -12.80
N PHE A 76 -3.35 -10.34 -11.58
CA PHE A 76 -2.57 -10.64 -10.38
C PHE A 76 -2.77 -12.12 -10.01
N SER A 77 -1.69 -12.91 -9.94
CA SER A 77 -1.75 -14.38 -9.81
C SER A 77 -2.77 -15.04 -10.74
N GLY A 78 -2.90 -14.52 -11.98
CA GLY A 78 -3.84 -15.00 -12.99
C GLY A 78 -5.31 -14.55 -12.83
N ARG A 79 -5.68 -13.86 -11.74
CA ARG A 79 -7.02 -13.27 -11.53
C ARG A 79 -7.08 -11.84 -12.10
N PRO A 80 -8.18 -11.41 -12.76
CA PRO A 80 -8.32 -10.04 -13.23
C PRO A 80 -8.69 -9.09 -12.08
N HIS A 81 -8.03 -7.93 -12.00
CA HIS A 81 -8.37 -6.85 -11.07
C HIS A 81 -8.41 -5.51 -11.82
N SER A 82 -9.24 -4.58 -11.34
CA SER A 82 -9.15 -3.17 -11.71
C SER A 82 -8.26 -2.45 -10.71
N VAL A 83 -7.38 -1.60 -11.20
CA VAL A 83 -6.44 -0.80 -10.42
C VAL A 83 -6.78 0.68 -10.57
N ILE A 84 -6.72 1.43 -9.48
CA ILE A 84 -6.78 2.90 -9.46
C ILE A 84 -5.66 3.40 -8.57
N VAL A 85 -4.83 4.30 -9.09
CA VAL A 85 -3.72 4.94 -8.35
C VAL A 85 -3.84 6.45 -8.53
N PRO A 86 -4.23 7.22 -7.50
CA PRO A 86 -4.15 8.68 -7.54
C PRO A 86 -2.72 9.15 -7.83
N VAL A 87 -2.55 10.22 -8.60
CA VAL A 87 -1.22 10.63 -9.08
C VAL A 87 -0.30 11.10 -7.94
N TYR A 88 -0.85 11.59 -6.83
CA TYR A 88 -0.07 11.88 -5.61
C TYR A 88 0.58 10.63 -4.99
N ALA A 89 -0.03 9.44 -5.14
CA ALA A 89 0.52 8.19 -4.63
C ALA A 89 1.62 7.59 -5.53
N VAL A 90 1.86 8.13 -6.72
CA VAL A 90 2.96 7.65 -7.59
C VAL A 90 4.27 8.28 -7.13
N GLN A 91 5.16 7.45 -6.59
CA GLN A 91 6.48 7.84 -6.13
C GLN A 91 7.52 7.85 -7.27
N ALA A 92 7.47 6.88 -8.19
CA ALA A 92 8.40 6.78 -9.32
C ALA A 92 7.82 6.09 -10.56
N ILE A 93 8.47 6.30 -11.71
CA ILE A 93 8.29 5.50 -12.94
C ILE A 93 9.67 5.08 -13.49
N TYR A 94 9.87 3.80 -13.79
CA TYR A 94 11.16 3.27 -14.24
C TYR A 94 11.05 2.04 -15.15
N ALA A 95 12.07 1.80 -15.96
CA ALA A 95 12.23 0.58 -16.75
C ALA A 95 12.78 -0.56 -15.91
N ARG A 96 12.10 -1.72 -15.97
CA ARG A 96 12.52 -2.95 -15.27
C ARG A 96 13.90 -3.45 -15.69
N GLU A 97 14.30 -3.18 -16.92
CA GLU A 97 15.49 -3.74 -17.56
C GLU A 97 16.80 -3.08 -17.09
N ASN A 98 16.77 -1.78 -16.80
CA ASN A 98 17.97 -0.96 -16.58
C ASN A 98 17.82 0.17 -15.55
N GLY A 99 16.63 0.36 -14.95
CA GLY A 99 16.36 1.43 -13.98
C GLY A 99 16.19 2.83 -14.57
N ALA A 100 16.19 2.99 -15.90
CA ALA A 100 15.98 4.29 -16.53
C ALA A 100 14.57 4.84 -16.24
N GLY A 101 14.44 6.11 -15.87
CA GLY A 101 13.17 6.70 -15.44
C GLY A 101 13.37 7.89 -14.51
N THR A 102 12.43 8.11 -13.60
CA THR A 102 12.50 9.19 -12.60
C THR A 102 11.78 8.85 -11.29
N MET A 103 12.28 9.43 -10.20
CA MET A 103 11.57 9.56 -8.92
C MET A 103 10.88 10.93 -8.93
N PHE A 104 9.61 11.00 -8.56
CA PHE A 104 8.88 12.27 -8.53
C PHE A 104 9.20 13.04 -7.24
N GLU A 105 9.39 14.35 -7.38
CA GLU A 105 9.50 15.27 -6.25
C GLU A 105 8.11 15.48 -5.59
N PRO A 106 8.06 15.77 -4.28
CA PRO A 106 6.87 16.36 -3.66
C PRO A 106 6.44 17.64 -4.40
N GLU A 107 5.13 17.92 -4.39
CA GLU A 107 4.56 19.11 -5.01
C GLU A 107 3.54 19.76 -4.07
N GLU A 108 3.55 21.10 -3.98
CA GLU A 108 2.62 21.89 -3.17
C GLU A 108 1.13 21.63 -3.49
N ALA A 109 0.85 21.08 -4.67
CA ALA A 109 -0.49 20.63 -5.08
C ALA A 109 -0.98 19.36 -4.32
N TYR A 110 -0.11 18.66 -3.60
CA TYR A 110 -0.40 17.41 -2.91
C TYR A 110 -0.07 17.42 -1.42
N THR A 111 0.66 18.43 -0.91
CA THR A 111 1.15 18.44 0.49
C THR A 111 0.03 18.28 1.52
N HIS A 112 -1.15 18.86 1.31
CA HIS A 112 -2.28 18.69 2.23
C HIS A 112 -2.84 17.25 2.26
N ILE A 113 -2.73 16.51 1.15
CA ILE A 113 -3.14 15.10 1.08
C ILE A 113 -2.09 14.21 1.75
N GLU A 114 -0.81 14.56 1.60
CA GLU A 114 0.32 13.92 2.28
C GLU A 114 0.25 14.18 3.82
N GLU A 115 -0.11 15.40 4.24
CA GLU A 115 -0.36 15.79 5.64
C GLU A 115 -1.57 15.04 6.24
N GLU A 116 -2.72 15.03 5.56
CA GLU A 116 -3.93 14.32 6.03
C GLU A 116 -3.65 12.82 6.22
N ALA A 117 -3.02 12.17 5.23
CA ALA A 117 -2.67 10.75 5.30
C ALA A 117 -1.77 10.40 6.51
N MET A 118 -0.76 11.24 6.79
CA MET A 118 0.10 11.06 7.96
C MET A 118 -0.66 11.18 9.29
N THR A 119 -1.71 12.01 9.36
CA THR A 119 -2.53 12.14 10.58
C THR A 119 -3.53 11.00 10.80
N GLU A 120 -3.95 10.29 9.74
CA GLU A 120 -4.85 9.15 9.90
C GLU A 120 -4.16 7.93 10.54
N GLU A 121 -2.89 7.64 10.22
CA GLU A 121 -2.18 6.48 10.80
C GLU A 121 -1.95 6.61 12.32
N GLU A 122 -1.56 7.80 12.80
CA GLU A 122 -1.41 8.12 14.24
C GLU A 122 -2.75 8.04 15.01
N SER A 123 -3.90 8.13 14.31
CA SER A 123 -5.24 8.13 14.93
C SER A 123 -5.78 6.75 15.29
N SER A 124 -5.07 5.67 14.91
CA SER A 124 -5.53 4.29 15.10
C SER A 124 -5.76 3.96 16.60
N PRO A 125 -6.99 3.62 17.02
CA PRO A 125 -7.32 3.50 18.44
C PRO A 125 -6.69 2.24 19.05
N SER A 126 -5.67 2.44 19.89
CA SER A 126 -5.05 1.37 20.67
C SER A 126 -6.11 0.59 21.46
N PHE A 127 -6.28 -0.68 21.10
CA PHE A 127 -7.36 -1.53 21.60
C PHE A 127 -7.16 -1.79 23.09
N THR A 128 -7.82 -0.98 23.92
CA THR A 128 -7.74 -1.08 25.38
C THR A 128 -8.40 -2.38 25.82
N THR A 129 -7.58 -3.40 26.12
CA THR A 129 -8.05 -4.67 26.67
C THR A 129 -8.72 -4.42 28.01
N VAL A 130 -10.04 -4.56 28.05
CA VAL A 130 -10.79 -4.56 29.31
C VAL A 130 -10.39 -5.79 30.10
N SER A 131 -9.57 -5.60 31.13
CA SER A 131 -9.23 -6.65 32.09
C SER A 131 -10.44 -6.95 32.94
N ASP A 132 -11.15 -8.01 32.59
CA ASP A 132 -12.23 -8.57 33.41
C ASP A 132 -11.61 -9.33 34.59
N GLU A 133 -11.63 -8.73 35.79
CA GLU A 133 -11.29 -9.43 37.04
C GLU A 133 -12.59 -9.94 37.71
N PRO A 134 -12.63 -11.22 38.14
CA PRO A 134 -13.87 -11.86 38.57
C PRO A 134 -14.29 -11.48 39.98
N SER A 135 -15.60 -11.37 40.21
CA SER A 135 -16.19 -11.39 41.55
C SER A 135 -16.62 -12.81 41.93
N GLU A 136 -16.16 -13.29 43.09
CA GLU A 136 -16.67 -14.52 43.69
C GLU A 136 -18.00 -14.29 44.43
N LEU A 137 -18.89 -15.29 44.44
CA LEU A 137 -19.25 -16.07 45.64
C LEU A 137 -20.52 -16.93 45.41
N VAL A 138 -20.38 -18.26 45.63
CA VAL A 138 -21.42 -19.30 45.94
C VAL A 138 -22.66 -19.44 45.03
N SER A 139 -23.19 -20.64 44.70
CA SER A 139 -22.76 -22.05 44.74
C SER A 139 -23.68 -22.84 43.73
N ASP A 140 -23.87 -24.17 43.65
CA ASP A 140 -23.58 -25.33 44.50
C ASP A 140 -23.69 -26.67 43.70
N SER A 141 -23.49 -27.81 44.39
CA SER A 141 -23.88 -29.20 44.05
C SER A 141 -23.26 -29.96 42.84
N ASP A 142 -22.61 -31.09 43.20
CA ASP A 142 -22.57 -32.44 42.58
C ASP A 142 -21.71 -32.83 41.34
N ALA A 143 -21.26 -34.10 41.44
CA ALA A 143 -20.85 -35.08 40.41
C ALA A 143 -19.40 -35.14 39.83
N GLU A 144 -18.57 -35.96 40.51
CA GLU A 144 -17.65 -37.00 39.96
C GLU A 144 -16.30 -36.65 39.26
N GLU A 145 -15.47 -37.70 39.12
CA GLU A 145 -14.01 -37.77 38.85
C GLU A 145 -13.65 -37.49 37.35
N ASP A 146 -12.43 -37.18 36.88
CA ASP A 146 -11.14 -37.90 37.03
C ASP A 146 -9.91 -37.15 36.39
N ASP A 147 -8.69 -37.60 36.72
CA ASP A 147 -7.30 -37.47 36.17
C ASP A 147 -6.58 -36.13 35.76
N ALA A 148 -5.29 -36.14 36.11
CA ALA A 148 -4.07 -35.33 35.88
C ALA A 148 -3.96 -34.06 34.97
N PRO A 149 -3.06 -33.11 35.34
CA PRO A 149 -2.76 -31.89 34.57
C PRO A 149 -1.61 -32.02 33.54
N ARG A 150 -1.51 -31.09 32.58
CA ARG A 150 -0.35 -30.93 31.66
C ARG A 150 0.06 -29.45 31.46
N PRO A 151 1.36 -29.13 31.23
CA PRO A 151 1.92 -27.81 31.50
C PRO A 151 1.93 -26.81 30.34
N LYS A 152 2.05 -25.51 30.67
CA LYS A 152 2.24 -24.39 29.72
C LYS A 152 3.72 -24.26 29.31
N GLY A 153 3.96 -23.89 28.05
CA GLY A 153 5.27 -23.43 27.57
C GLY A 153 5.18 -22.69 26.24
N LYS A 154 5.66 -21.44 26.19
CA LYS A 154 5.93 -20.69 24.95
C LYS A 154 7.45 -20.60 24.77
N PRO A 155 8.01 -20.88 23.58
CA PRO A 155 9.45 -20.78 23.36
C PRO A 155 9.91 -19.31 23.28
N SER A 156 11.14 -19.04 23.73
CA SER A 156 11.83 -17.77 23.51
C SER A 156 13.04 -17.96 22.60
N LEU A 157 13.22 -17.07 21.63
CA LEU A 157 14.38 -17.04 20.75
C LEU A 157 15.49 -16.21 21.38
N ARG A 158 16.75 -16.63 21.16
CA ARG A 158 17.93 -16.01 21.77
C ARG A 158 18.89 -15.57 20.67
N VAL A 159 19.10 -14.25 20.55
CA VAL A 159 20.03 -13.67 19.56
C VAL A 159 21.46 -14.01 19.94
N ILE A 160 22.26 -14.44 18.97
CA ILE A 160 23.70 -14.66 19.08
C ILE A 160 24.41 -13.41 18.52
N LYS A 161 25.57 -13.07 19.08
CA LYS A 161 26.41 -11.93 18.71
C LYS A 161 27.80 -12.41 18.29
#